data_AF-A0A7C5BMK9-F1
#
_entry.id   AF-A0A7C5BMK9-F1
#
_cell.length_a   1.000
_cell.length_b   1.000
_cell.length_c   1.000
_cell.angle_alpha   90.00
_cell.angle_beta   90.00
_cell.angle_gamma   90.00
#
_symmetry.space_group_name_H-M   'P 1'
#
loop_
_entity.id
_entity.type
_entity.pdbx_description
1 polymer ?
#
loop_
_entity_poly.entity_id
_entity_poly.type
_entity_poly.pdbx_seq_one_letter_code
_entity_poly.pdbx_strand_id
1 'polypeptide(L)'
;MKKYYVFEYLYRDANNFKAFGQVLVLGNITEDFIAEINSYLDFGEYFVAEQVNIPTLYSQLWKYSNGPTSADHAFHEFSLIRLATEQESAALDLWGAASDLLDTFRMASQQSWDCLQSIHCCTPLERSSISQDI
;
A
#
# COMPACT_ATOMS: atom_id res chain seq x y z
N MET A 1 -15.51 -16.64 -15.88
CA MET A 1 -14.09 -16.42 -16.23
C MET A 1 -13.44 -15.65 -15.10
N LYS A 2 -12.20 -15.99 -14.75
CA LYS A 2 -11.38 -15.19 -13.83
C LYS A 2 -11.04 -13.86 -14.52
N LYS A 3 -11.26 -12.73 -13.85
CA LYS A 3 -10.85 -11.41 -14.32
C LYS A 3 -9.73 -10.89 -13.43
N TYR A 4 -8.78 -10.20 -14.03
CA TYR A 4 -7.72 -9.52 -13.33
C TYR A 4 -7.95 -8.02 -13.39
N TYR A 5 -7.62 -7.34 -12.31
CA TYR A 5 -7.71 -5.91 -12.17
C TYR A 5 -6.36 -5.37 -11.73
N VAL A 6 -6.00 -4.18 -12.21
CA VAL A 6 -4.83 -3.45 -11.74
C VAL A 6 -5.28 -2.54 -10.61
N PHE A 7 -4.64 -2.68 -9.44
CA PHE A 7 -4.71 -1.73 -8.35
C PHE A 7 -3.54 -0.75 -8.51
N GLU A 8 -3.85 0.52 -8.73
CA GLU A 8 -2.87 1.59 -8.93
C GLU A 8 -2.79 2.48 -7.69
N TYR A 9 -1.57 2.80 -7.29
CA TYR A 9 -1.29 3.62 -6.12
C TYR A 9 0.03 4.35 -6.32
N LEU A 10 0.29 5.34 -5.47
CA LEU A 10 1.57 6.04 -5.47
C LEU A 10 2.05 6.33 -4.06
N TYR A 11 3.34 6.59 -3.95
CA TYR A 11 3.92 7.23 -2.80
C TYR A 11 4.31 8.65 -3.19
N ARG A 12 4.00 9.61 -2.32
CA ARG A 12 4.38 11.02 -2.45
C ARG A 12 5.06 11.42 -1.16
N ASP A 13 6.32 11.85 -1.21
CA ASP A 13 7.00 12.35 -0.02
C ASP A 13 6.53 13.78 0.36
N ALA A 14 6.96 14.28 1.51
CA ALA A 14 6.62 15.65 1.96
C ALA A 14 7.18 16.77 1.06
N ASN A 15 8.09 16.45 0.14
CA ASN A 15 8.64 17.35 -0.87
C ASN A 15 8.00 17.18 -2.25
N ASN A 16 6.92 16.41 -2.36
CA ASN A 16 6.11 16.17 -3.56
C ASN A 16 6.78 15.31 -4.66
N PHE A 17 7.88 14.60 -4.35
CA PHE A 17 8.44 13.56 -5.23
C PHE A 17 7.55 12.32 -5.21
N LYS A 18 7.40 11.66 -6.37
CA LYS A 18 6.44 10.56 -6.55
C LYS A 18 7.08 9.30 -7.06
N ALA A 19 6.66 8.16 -6.51
CA ALA A 19 6.89 6.83 -7.04
C ALA A 19 5.54 6.14 -7.27
N PHE A 20 5.38 5.43 -8.38
CA PHE A 20 4.11 4.82 -8.79
C PHE A 20 4.20 3.30 -8.65
N GLY A 21 3.10 2.69 -8.21
CA GLY A 21 2.99 1.26 -7.99
C GLY A 21 1.75 0.70 -8.65
N GLN A 22 1.86 -0.55 -9.08
CA GLN A 22 0.77 -1.33 -9.65
C GLN A 22 0.89 -2.76 -9.16
N VAL A 23 -0.24 -3.37 -8.80
CA VAL A 23 -0.32 -4.80 -8.51
C VAL A 23 -1.55 -5.42 -9.17
N LEU A 24 -1.49 -6.70 -9.47
CA LEU A 24 -2.61 -7.43 -10.06
C LEU A 24 -3.48 -8.05 -8.97
N VAL A 25 -4.79 -7.92 -9.10
CA VAL A 25 -5.79 -8.46 -8.17
C VAL A 25 -6.75 -9.36 -8.93
N LEU A 26 -6.99 -10.57 -8.43
CA LEU A 26 -7.88 -11.55 -9.05
C LEU A 26 -9.29 -11.46 -8.45
N GLY A 27 -10.32 -11.31 -9.28
CA GLY A 27 -11.70 -11.34 -8.80
C GLY A 27 -12.68 -10.67 -9.74
N ASN A 28 -13.84 -10.31 -9.19
CA ASN A 28 -14.80 -9.45 -9.89
C ASN A 28 -15.03 -8.21 -9.05
N ILE A 29 -14.46 -7.09 -9.51
CA ILE A 29 -14.52 -5.81 -8.81
C ILE A 29 -15.67 -5.00 -9.38
N THR A 30 -16.56 -4.55 -8.49
CA THR A 30 -17.71 -3.71 -8.77
C THR A 30 -17.46 -2.28 -8.30
N GLU A 31 -18.35 -1.35 -8.66
CA GLU A 31 -18.31 0.02 -8.13
C GLU A 31 -18.47 0.05 -6.61
N ASP A 32 -19.36 -0.79 -6.04
CA ASP A 32 -19.55 -0.92 -4.60
C ASP A 32 -18.26 -1.37 -3.88
N PHE A 33 -17.49 -2.29 -4.47
CA PHE A 33 -16.20 -2.70 -3.93
C PHE A 33 -15.23 -1.51 -3.85
N ILE A 34 -15.16 -0.72 -4.92
CA ILE A 34 -14.28 0.45 -4.98
C ILE A 34 -14.75 1.51 -3.98
N ALA A 35 -16.06 1.75 -3.86
CA ALA A 35 -16.63 2.65 -2.86
C ALA A 35 -16.30 2.19 -1.44
N GLU A 36 -16.35 0.89 -1.17
CA GLU A 36 -16.01 0.33 0.12
C GLU A 36 -14.52 0.50 0.45
N ILE A 37 -13.60 0.22 -0.50
CA ILE A 37 -12.17 0.52 -0.34
C ILE A 37 -11.95 2.01 0.00
N ASN A 38 -12.57 2.91 -0.77
CA ASN A 38 -12.45 4.36 -0.52
C ASN A 38 -12.93 4.76 0.88
N SER A 39 -13.97 4.09 1.40
CA SER A 39 -14.49 4.37 2.75
C SER A 39 -13.51 3.98 3.88
N TYR A 40 -12.54 3.12 3.59
CA TYR A 40 -11.51 2.71 4.55
C TYR A 40 -10.25 3.59 4.50
N LEU A 41 -10.07 4.43 3.48
CA LEU A 41 -8.88 5.27 3.33
C LEU A 41 -8.84 6.39 4.37
N ASP A 42 -7.65 6.69 4.88
CA ASP A 42 -7.44 7.88 5.71
C ASP A 42 -7.58 9.14 4.85
N PHE A 43 -8.34 10.12 5.37
CA PHE A 43 -8.78 11.30 4.63
C PHE A 43 -9.35 11.01 3.22
N GLY A 44 -9.84 9.79 2.97
CA GLY A 44 -10.43 9.37 1.70
C GLY A 44 -9.43 9.10 0.56
N GLU A 45 -8.11 9.15 0.82
CA GLU A 45 -7.09 8.91 -0.22
C GLU A 45 -5.86 8.13 0.26
N TYR A 46 -5.55 8.14 1.56
CA TYR A 46 -4.30 7.59 2.09
C TYR A 46 -4.46 6.20 2.73
N PHE A 47 -3.40 5.40 2.68
CA PHE A 47 -3.29 4.12 3.36
C PHE A 47 -1.82 3.78 3.67
N VAL A 48 -1.56 2.78 4.52
CA VAL A 48 -0.21 2.27 4.81
C VAL A 48 -0.03 0.94 4.08
N ALA A 49 0.86 0.91 3.08
CA ALA A 49 1.04 -0.24 2.18
C ALA A 49 1.45 -1.52 2.92
N GLU A 50 2.25 -1.40 3.98
CA GLU A 50 2.68 -2.51 4.82
C GLU A 50 1.50 -3.23 5.50
N GLN A 51 0.47 -2.50 5.93
CA GLN A 51 -0.70 -3.08 6.61
C GLN A 51 -1.65 -3.81 5.66
N VAL A 52 -1.56 -3.54 4.35
CA VAL A 52 -2.29 -4.25 3.29
C VAL A 52 -1.40 -5.21 2.50
N ASN A 53 -0.15 -5.40 2.94
CA ASN A 53 0.84 -6.27 2.31
C ASN A 53 1.03 -5.98 0.79
N ILE A 54 0.97 -4.72 0.40
CA ILE A 54 1.30 -4.24 -0.96
C ILE A 54 2.74 -3.70 -0.94
N PRO A 55 3.51 -3.81 -2.04
CA PRO A 55 4.86 -3.28 -2.08
C PRO A 55 4.93 -1.79 -1.71
N THR A 56 5.86 -1.43 -0.84
CA THR A 56 6.13 -0.03 -0.50
C THR A 56 6.95 0.66 -1.59
N LEU A 57 6.74 1.96 -1.81
CA LEU A 57 7.36 2.69 -2.93
C LEU A 57 8.37 3.76 -2.52
N TYR A 58 8.42 4.17 -1.24
CA TYR A 58 9.33 5.24 -0.76
C TYR A 58 10.81 4.99 -1.12
N SER A 59 11.25 3.74 -1.10
CA SER A 59 12.66 3.38 -1.33
C SER A 59 13.09 3.61 -2.77
N GLN A 60 12.13 3.69 -3.69
CA GLN A 60 12.39 4.03 -5.09
C GLN A 60 12.87 5.47 -5.25
N LEU A 61 12.54 6.37 -4.31
CA LEU A 61 12.98 7.77 -4.34
C LEU A 61 14.40 7.96 -3.80
N TRP A 62 14.92 7.01 -3.01
CA TRP A 62 16.23 7.14 -2.37
C TRP A 62 17.41 7.19 -3.33
N LYS A 63 17.21 6.76 -4.58
CA LYS A 63 18.20 6.97 -5.65
C LYS A 63 18.54 8.44 -5.88
N TYR A 64 17.70 9.37 -5.42
CA TYR A 64 17.90 10.82 -5.52
C TYR A 64 18.50 11.46 -4.26
N SER A 65 18.48 10.76 -3.12
CA SER A 65 18.89 11.28 -1.80
C SER A 65 19.95 10.43 -1.10
N ASN A 66 20.37 9.32 -1.70
CA ASN A 66 21.32 8.35 -1.14
C ASN A 66 20.85 7.71 0.18
N GLY A 67 19.53 7.52 0.33
CA GLY A 67 18.90 6.92 1.51
C GLY A 67 17.58 7.60 1.89
N PRO A 68 16.94 7.13 2.99
CA PRO A 68 15.73 7.77 3.53
C PRO A 68 16.00 9.21 3.99
N THR A 69 14.98 10.04 3.89
CA THR A 69 15.02 11.46 4.26
C THR A 69 13.96 11.80 5.31
N SER A 70 14.04 12.99 5.91
CA SER A 70 12.99 13.48 6.81
C SER A 70 11.68 13.80 6.10
N ALA A 71 11.65 13.79 4.77
CA ALA A 71 10.41 13.93 4.00
C ALA A 71 9.66 12.61 3.86
N ASP A 72 10.29 11.48 4.22
CA ASP A 72 9.66 10.18 4.10
C ASP A 72 8.62 9.92 5.20
N HIS A 73 7.54 9.24 4.83
CA HIS A 73 6.45 8.84 5.73
C HIS A 73 5.82 7.49 5.32
N ALA A 74 4.91 6.97 6.13
CA ALA A 74 4.26 5.68 5.89
C ALA A 74 3.21 5.69 4.77
N PHE A 75 2.55 6.83 4.56
CA PHE A 75 1.37 6.90 3.70
C PHE A 75 1.68 6.73 2.21
N HIS A 76 0.82 5.95 1.57
CA HIS A 76 0.64 5.82 0.14
C HIS A 76 -0.75 6.32 -0.24
N GLU A 77 -0.93 6.70 -1.49
CA GLU A 77 -2.17 7.25 -2.03
C GLU A 77 -2.82 6.23 -2.95
N PHE A 78 -4.10 5.94 -2.70
CA PHE A 78 -4.91 5.17 -3.61
C PHE A 78 -5.16 5.98 -4.88
N SER A 79 -4.97 5.37 -6.06
CA SER A 79 -5.26 6.03 -7.33
C SER A 79 -6.54 5.49 -7.95
N LEU A 80 -6.57 4.22 -8.33
CA LEU A 80 -7.74 3.58 -8.93
C LEU A 80 -7.62 2.06 -8.96
N ILE A 81 -8.76 1.40 -9.25
CA ILE A 81 -8.80 0.00 -9.66
C ILE A 81 -9.50 -0.11 -11.00
N ARG A 82 -8.88 -0.80 -11.96
CA ARG A 82 -9.44 -1.00 -13.30
C ARG A 82 -9.19 -2.40 -13.82
N LEU A 83 -9.94 -2.80 -14.85
CA LEU A 83 -9.70 -4.07 -15.52
C LEU A 83 -8.28 -4.08 -16.11
N ALA A 84 -7.57 -5.19 -15.91
CA ALA A 84 -6.24 -5.39 -16.47
C ALA A 84 -6.33 -5.73 -17.96
N THR A 85 -5.38 -5.22 -18.73
CA THR A 85 -5.12 -5.70 -20.08
C THR A 85 -4.49 -7.09 -20.05
N GLU A 86 -4.48 -7.79 -21.19
CA GLU A 86 -3.78 -9.09 -21.30
C GLU A 86 -2.28 -8.96 -21.03
N GLN A 87 -1.66 -7.87 -21.48
CA GLN A 87 -0.25 -7.58 -21.23
C GLN A 87 0.04 -7.37 -19.75
N GLU A 88 -0.77 -6.58 -19.05
CA GLU A 88 -0.60 -6.34 -17.62
C GLU A 88 -0.85 -7.61 -16.81
N SER A 89 -1.83 -8.41 -17.21
CA SER A 89 -2.12 -9.70 -16.57
C SER A 89 -0.96 -10.70 -16.69
N ALA A 90 -0.10 -10.54 -17.70
CA ALA A 90 1.09 -11.37 -17.90
C ALA A 90 2.37 -10.77 -17.29
N ALA A 91 2.41 -9.46 -17.03
CA ALA A 91 3.61 -8.75 -16.62
C ALA A 91 3.64 -8.33 -15.14
N LEU A 92 2.47 -8.10 -14.53
CA LEU A 92 2.37 -7.67 -13.14
C LEU A 92 2.30 -8.86 -12.19
N ASP A 93 2.90 -8.68 -11.02
CA ASP A 93 2.80 -9.67 -9.95
C ASP A 93 1.37 -9.74 -9.40
N LEU A 94 0.88 -10.97 -9.25
CA LEU A 94 -0.39 -11.24 -8.59
C LEU A 94 -0.24 -11.01 -7.09
N TRP A 95 -0.92 -9.99 -6.59
CA TRP A 95 -1.01 -9.71 -5.16
C TRP A 95 -1.89 -10.74 -4.44
N GLY A 96 -3.10 -11.01 -4.96
CA GLY A 96 -4.07 -11.87 -4.28
C GLY A 96 -5.50 -11.75 -4.82
N ALA A 97 -6.47 -12.25 -4.06
CA ALA A 97 -7.88 -12.14 -4.41
C ALA A 97 -8.47 -10.78 -4.00
N ALA A 98 -9.46 -10.29 -4.75
CA ALA A 98 -10.13 -9.03 -4.44
C ALA A 98 -10.76 -9.02 -3.03
N SER A 99 -11.32 -10.14 -2.58
CA SER A 99 -11.85 -10.28 -1.21
C SER A 99 -10.79 -10.02 -0.15
N ASP A 100 -9.60 -10.59 -0.36
CA ASP A 100 -8.49 -10.49 0.60
C ASP A 100 -8.02 -9.02 0.68
N LEU A 101 -8.02 -8.31 -0.45
CA LEU A 101 -7.68 -6.89 -0.50
C LEU A 101 -8.69 -6.06 0.31
N LEU A 102 -9.98 -6.34 0.16
CA LEU A 102 -11.00 -5.62 0.90
C LEU A 102 -10.89 -5.86 2.41
N ASP A 103 -10.65 -7.11 2.79
CA ASP A 103 -10.50 -7.48 4.19
C ASP A 103 -9.25 -6.84 4.83
N THR A 104 -8.12 -6.74 4.11
CA THR A 104 -6.94 -6.05 4.64
C THR A 104 -7.17 -4.56 4.83
N PHE A 105 -7.82 -3.87 3.88
CA PHE A 105 -8.18 -2.44 4.04
C PHE A 105 -9.15 -2.21 5.20
N ARG A 106 -10.16 -3.08 5.36
CA ARG A 106 -11.07 -3.04 6.50
C ARG A 106 -10.33 -3.21 7.83
N MET A 107 -9.43 -4.20 7.92
CA MET A 107 -8.67 -4.46 9.15
C MET A 107 -7.67 -3.35 9.49
N ALA A 108 -7.03 -2.76 8.48
CA ALA A 108 -6.06 -1.69 8.67
C ALA A 108 -6.74 -0.36 9.06
N SER A 109 -7.90 -0.04 8.47
CA SER A 109 -8.69 1.14 8.86
C SER A 109 -9.21 1.08 10.30
N GLN A 110 -9.56 -0.11 10.79
CA GLN A 110 -9.91 -0.33 12.21
C GLN A 110 -8.75 -0.06 13.17
N GLN A 111 -7.51 -0.13 12.69
CA GLN A 111 -6.29 0.25 13.41
C GLN A 111 -5.87 1.70 13.14
N SER A 112 -6.72 2.49 12.49
CA SER A 112 -6.47 3.89 12.13
C SER A 112 -5.18 4.10 11.34
N TRP A 113 -4.83 3.16 10.46
CA TRP A 113 -3.62 3.24 9.63
C TRP A 113 -2.36 3.54 10.43
N ASP A 114 -2.01 2.62 11.32
CA ASP A 114 -0.86 2.72 12.23
C ASP A 114 0.49 2.89 11.49
N CYS A 115 0.91 4.15 11.37
CA CYS A 115 2.18 4.54 10.77
C CYS A 115 3.39 3.88 11.46
N LEU A 116 3.33 3.51 12.74
CA LEU A 116 4.46 2.89 13.45
C LEU A 116 4.80 1.50 12.91
N GLN A 117 3.87 0.85 12.20
CA GLN A 117 4.14 -0.41 11.51
C GLN A 117 4.98 -0.20 10.24
N SER A 118 5.07 1.03 9.74
CA SER A 118 6.02 1.34 8.66
C SER A 118 7.43 1.38 9.21
N ILE A 119 8.35 0.71 8.51
CA ILE A 119 9.77 0.67 8.86
C ILE A 119 10.42 2.06 8.85
N HIS A 120 9.78 3.07 8.24
CA HIS A 120 10.25 4.46 8.19
C HIS A 120 9.84 5.29 9.40
N CYS A 121 8.68 5.03 9.95
CA CYS A 121 8.16 5.77 11.10
C CYS A 121 8.45 5.05 12.42
N CYS A 122 8.74 3.74 12.39
CA CYS A 122 9.24 3.00 13.55
C CYS A 122 10.63 3.53 13.94
N THR A 123 10.72 4.27 15.05
CA THR A 123 12.03 4.64 15.59
C THR A 123 12.79 3.38 16.03
N PRO A 124 14.14 3.32 15.88
CA PRO A 124 14.93 2.14 16.26
C PRO A 124 14.89 1.79 17.76
N LEU A 125 14.33 2.63 18.62
CA LEU A 125 14.33 2.46 20.07
C LEU A 125 13.29 1.47 20.59
N GLU A 126 12.33 1.03 19.78
CA GLU A 126 11.30 0.08 20.23
C GLU A 126 11.59 -1.39 19.91
N ARG A 127 12.60 -1.69 19.07
CA ARG A 127 12.99 -3.09 18.76
C ARG A 127 13.91 -3.72 19.81
N SER A 128 14.45 -2.96 20.76
CA SER A 128 15.40 -3.48 21.76
C SER A 128 14.73 -4.01 23.04
N SER A 129 13.40 -3.94 23.18
CA SER A 129 12.70 -4.31 24.41
C SER A 129 12.20 -5.77 24.44
N ILE A 130 12.40 -6.55 23.38
CA ILE A 130 11.96 -7.96 23.31
C ILE A 130 13.13 -8.82 22.86
N SER A 131 14.12 -8.98 23.74
CA SER A 131 14.97 -10.17 23.84
C SER A 131 16.04 -9.90 24.89
N GLN A 132 15.81 -10.40 26.11
CA GLN A 132 16.79 -11.08 26.95
C GLN A 132 16.14 -11.46 28.29
N ASP A 133 15.25 -12.45 28.25
CA ASP A 133 15.06 -13.36 29.38
C ASP A 133 15.74 -14.68 29.01
N ILE A 134 17.01 -14.81 29.44
CA ILE A 134 17.69 -16.10 29.68
C ILE A 134 17.79 -16.25 31.20
#